data_AF-A0A967A683-F1
#
_entry.id   AF-A0A967A683-F1
#
_cell.length_a   1.000
_cell.length_b   1.000
_cell.length_c   1.000
_cell.angle_alpha   90.00
_cell.angle_beta   90.00
_cell.angle_gamma   90.00
#
_symmetry.space_group_name_H-M   'P 1'
#
loop_
_entity.id
_entity.type
_entity.pdbx_description
1 polymer ?
#
loop_
_entity_poly.entity_id
_entity_poly.type
_entity_poly.pdbx_seq_one_letter_code
_entity_poly.pdbx_strand_id
1 'polypeptide(L)'
;AETITKHGDLVRAWVLDDLKTGHTRGFSKYLSSRAQEEHDCTNERFRLLSLENFSENMGAGEMVYRNAAASGWTGVPRGTLAHSVWKFVCGKK
;
A
#
# COMPACT_ATOMS: atom_id res chain seq x y z
N ALA A 1 -11.66 -12.62 -4.53
CA ALA A 1 -10.40 -12.72 -3.78
C ALA A 1 -10.48 -11.79 -2.58
N GLU A 2 -10.00 -12.22 -1.42
CA GLU A 2 -10.00 -11.39 -0.20
C GLU A 2 -8.94 -10.29 -0.29
N THR A 3 -9.31 -9.06 0.06
CA THR A 3 -8.40 -7.90 0.03
C THR A 3 -7.57 -7.75 1.31
N ILE A 4 -7.97 -8.42 2.39
CA ILE A 4 -7.26 -8.46 3.67
C ILE A 4 -7.19 -9.91 4.13
N THR A 5 -5.99 -10.39 4.44
CA THR A 5 -5.75 -11.75 4.94
C THR A 5 -4.88 -11.69 6.20
N LYS A 6 -5.26 -12.44 7.23
CA LYS A 6 -4.58 -12.43 8.54
C LYS A 6 -3.92 -13.79 8.79
N HIS A 7 -2.65 -13.77 9.18
CA HIS A 7 -1.87 -14.94 9.56
C HIS A 7 -1.14 -14.67 10.88
N GLY A 8 -1.82 -14.97 11.99
CA GLY A 8 -1.34 -14.57 13.31
C GLY A 8 -1.31 -13.05 13.46
N ASP A 9 -0.13 -12.50 13.75
CA ASP A 9 0.10 -11.06 13.89
C ASP A 9 0.55 -10.39 12.59
N LEU A 10 0.72 -11.16 11.50
CA LEU A 10 0.97 -10.63 10.17
C LEU A 10 -0.35 -10.45 9.43
N VAL A 11 -0.58 -9.25 8.91
CA VAL A 11 -1.77 -8.93 8.11
C VAL A 11 -1.34 -8.45 6.74
N ARG A 12 -1.81 -9.12 5.68
CA ARG A 12 -1.65 -8.64 4.31
C ARG A 12 -2.90 -7.89 3.88
N ALA A 13 -2.73 -6.74 3.26
CA ALA A 13 -3.82 -5.93 2.77
C ALA A 13 -3.50 -5.36 1.39
N TRP A 14 -4.51 -5.24 0.55
CA TRP A 14 -4.47 -4.39 -0.63
C TRP A 14 -4.89 -2.98 -0.24
N VAL A 15 -4.03 -2.01 -0.56
CA VAL A 15 -4.24 -0.57 -0.31
C VAL A 15 -4.34 0.12 -1.67
N LEU A 16 -5.35 0.97 -1.83
CA LEU A 16 -5.57 1.77 -3.03
C LEU A 16 -5.57 3.25 -2.62
N ASP A 17 -4.59 3.98 -3.15
CA ASP A 17 -4.46 5.41 -2.95
C ASP A 17 -5.01 6.12 -4.18
N ASP A 18 -6.10 6.86 -4.00
CA ASP A 18 -6.71 7.68 -5.05
C ASP A 18 -6.36 9.15 -4.84
N LEU A 19 -5.63 9.73 -5.80
CA LEU A 19 -5.02 11.03 -5.66
C LEU A 19 -5.88 12.09 -6.35
N LYS A 20 -6.16 13.18 -5.63
CA LYS A 20 -6.86 14.35 -6.19
C LYS A 20 -6.02 15.09 -7.23
N THR A 21 -4.70 14.97 -7.14
CA THR A 21 -3.75 15.61 -8.05
C THR A 21 -2.72 14.57 -8.43
N GLY A 22 -2.47 14.41 -9.73
CA GLY A 22 -1.56 13.37 -10.17
C GLY A 22 -0.12 13.68 -9.79
N HIS A 23 0.58 12.64 -9.37
CA HIS A 23 1.99 12.67 -9.00
C HIS A 23 2.86 12.16 -10.16
N THR A 24 4.13 12.57 -10.18
CA THR A 24 5.07 12.19 -11.24
C THR A 24 6.04 11.13 -10.75
N ARG A 25 6.26 10.11 -11.57
CA ARG A 25 7.30 9.09 -11.39
C ARG A 25 8.07 8.94 -12.70
N GLY A 26 9.34 9.36 -12.69
CA GLY A 26 10.12 9.49 -13.93
C GLY A 26 9.46 10.50 -14.86
N PHE A 27 9.11 10.07 -16.08
CA PHE A 27 8.39 10.89 -17.06
C PHE A 27 6.87 10.66 -17.06
N SER A 28 6.37 9.74 -16.24
CA SER A 28 4.95 9.36 -16.22
C SER A 28 4.22 10.00 -15.05
N LYS A 29 2.99 10.45 -15.29
CA LYS A 29 2.07 10.92 -14.26
C LYS A 29 1.12 9.78 -13.86
N TYR A 30 0.80 9.68 -12.58
CA TYR A 30 -0.16 8.73 -12.04
C TYR A 30 -1.18 9.41 -11.13
N LEU A 31 -2.41 8.92 -11.15
CA LEU A 31 -3.55 9.44 -10.36
C LEU A 31 -4.01 8.45 -9.30
N SER A 32 -3.57 7.19 -9.38
CA SER A 32 -3.78 6.24 -8.28
C SER A 32 -2.65 5.24 -8.17
N SER A 33 -2.52 4.65 -6.99
CA SER A 33 -1.55 3.57 -6.71
C SER A 33 -2.25 2.42 -6.01
N ARG A 34 -1.91 1.18 -6.37
CA ARG A 34 -2.34 -0.03 -5.68
C ARG A 34 -1.13 -0.75 -5.12
N ALA A 35 -1.11 -0.96 -3.82
CA ALA A 35 -0.06 -1.68 -3.13
C ALA A 35 -0.61 -2.94 -2.46
N GLN A 36 0.18 -4.01 -2.45
CA GLN A 36 -0.02 -5.09 -1.51
C GLN A 36 0.97 -4.86 -0.36
N GLU A 37 0.45 -4.67 0.84
CA GLU A 37 1.24 -4.40 2.03
C GLU A 37 1.17 -5.60 2.97
N GLU A 38 2.27 -5.87 3.68
CA GLU A 38 2.28 -6.78 4.82
C GLU A 38 2.64 -5.99 6.07
N HIS A 39 1.79 -6.08 7.07
CA HIS A 39 1.90 -5.40 8.36
C HIS A 39 2.23 -6.41 9.45
N ASP A 40 3.25 -6.09 10.23
CA ASP A 40 3.59 -6.79 11.46
C ASP A 40 2.98 -5.99 12.62
N CYS A 41 1.85 -6.47 13.12
CA CYS A 41 1.09 -5.78 14.16
C CYS A 41 1.80 -5.79 15.52
N THR A 42 2.73 -6.73 15.73
CA THR A 42 3.49 -6.85 16.98
C THR A 42 4.66 -5.87 17.02
N ASN A 43 5.36 -5.67 15.90
CA ASN A 43 6.56 -4.83 15.83
C ASN A 43 6.33 -3.43 15.21
N GLU A 44 5.07 -3.03 14.96
CA GLU A 44 4.69 -1.73 14.38
C GLU A 44 5.49 -1.36 13.13
N ARG A 45 5.59 -2.31 12.20
CA ARG A 45 6.33 -2.19 10.93
C ARG A 45 5.52 -2.74 9.77
N PHE A 46 5.85 -2.28 8.57
CA PHE A 46 5.24 -2.76 7.35
C PHE A 46 6.29 -2.93 6.24
N ARG A 47 5.93 -3.67 5.20
CA ARG A 47 6.67 -3.76 3.95
C ARG A 47 5.71 -3.78 2.77
N LEU A 48 6.17 -3.27 1.64
CA LEU A 48 5.47 -3.45 0.36
C LEU A 48 5.83 -4.83 -0.17
N LEU A 49 4.83 -5.60 -0.60
CA LEU A 49 5.01 -6.83 -1.38
C LEU A 49 4.95 -6.53 -2.88
N SER A 50 4.08 -5.58 -3.26
CA SER A 50 3.99 -5.07 -4.62
C SER A 50 3.47 -3.64 -4.64
N LEU A 51 3.79 -2.90 -5.70
CA LEU A 51 3.30 -1.55 -5.98
C LEU A 51 3.03 -1.39 -7.48
N GLU A 52 1.86 -0.88 -7.80
CA GLU A 52 1.41 -0.53 -9.14
C GLU A 52 0.93 0.93 -9.14
N ASN A 53 1.32 1.72 -10.14
CA ASN A 53 0.81 3.07 -10.34
C ASN A 53 0.03 3.15 -11.65
N PHE A 54 -1.06 3.90 -11.64
CA PHE A 54 -2.01 3.98 -12.74
C PHE A 54 -2.22 5.42 -13.21
N SER A 55 -2.36 5.61 -14.52
CA SER A 55 -2.52 6.93 -15.14
C SER A 55 -3.81 7.63 -14.72
N GLU A 56 -4.84 6.87 -14.33
CA GLU A 56 -6.14 7.39 -13.91
C GLU A 56 -6.47 7.03 -12.45
N ASN A 57 -7.60 7.53 -11.98
CA ASN A 57 -8.10 7.32 -10.63
C ASN A 57 -8.54 5.86 -10.41
N MET A 58 -8.60 5.44 -9.14
CA MET A 58 -9.16 4.15 -8.71
C MET A 58 -8.55 2.88 -9.37
N GLY A 59 -7.30 2.93 -9.80
CA GLY A 59 -6.62 1.81 -10.45
C GLY A 59 -7.01 1.61 -11.92
N ALA A 60 -7.59 2.62 -12.56
CA ALA A 60 -7.98 2.60 -13.96
C ALA A 60 -6.89 3.15 -14.89
N GLY A 61 -7.09 3.00 -16.20
CA GLY A 61 -6.17 3.50 -17.21
C GLY A 61 -4.91 2.64 -17.35
N GLU A 62 -3.84 3.26 -17.85
CA GLU A 62 -2.56 2.60 -18.10
C GLU A 62 -1.79 2.37 -16.81
N MET A 63 -1.25 1.16 -16.64
CA MET A 63 -0.30 0.86 -15.57
C MET A 63 1.08 1.41 -15.94
N VAL A 64 1.40 2.60 -15.46
CA VAL A 64 2.64 3.32 -15.79
C VAL A 64 3.85 2.86 -14.99
N TYR A 65 3.63 2.07 -13.92
CA TYR A 65 4.69 1.48 -13.12
C TYR A 65 4.22 0.20 -12.44
N ARG A 66 5.12 -0.78 -12.34
CA ARG A 66 4.92 -2.01 -11.56
C ARG A 66 6.22 -2.47 -10.92
N ASN A 67 6.14 -2.88 -9.65
CA ASN A 67 7.20 -3.63 -8.98
C ASN A 67 6.56 -4.66 -8.05
N ALA A 68 6.99 -5.91 -8.15
CA ALA A 68 6.52 -7.04 -7.35
C ALA A 68 7.60 -7.61 -6.41
N ALA A 69 8.73 -6.92 -6.27
CA ALA A 69 9.76 -7.26 -5.31
C ALA A 69 9.39 -6.70 -3.93
N ALA A 70 9.42 -7.56 -2.92
CA ALA A 70 9.18 -7.15 -1.55
C ALA A 70 10.25 -6.15 -1.09
N SER A 71 9.82 -5.06 -0.47
CA SER A 71 10.73 -4.12 0.18
C SER A 71 11.30 -4.72 1.47
N GLY A 72 12.35 -4.08 2.00
CA GLY A 72 12.71 -4.26 3.40
C GLY A 72 11.57 -3.81 4.33
N TRP A 73 11.61 -4.31 5.56
CA TRP A 73 10.74 -3.82 6.62
C TRP A 73 11.08 -2.38 6.98
N THR A 74 10.06 -1.56 7.16
CA THR A 74 10.19 -0.20 7.69
C THR A 74 9.21 0.01 8.83
N GLY A 75 9.62 0.78 9.84
CA GLY A 75 8.70 1.20 10.90
C GLY A 75 7.53 2.02 10.33
N VAL A 76 6.41 2.04 11.04
CA VAL A 76 5.21 2.80 10.67
C VAL A 76 5.27 4.20 11.30
N PRO A 77 5.56 5.28 10.54
CA PRO A 77 5.71 6.60 11.14
C PRO A 77 4.34 7.20 11.47
N ARG A 78 4.18 7.74 12.67
CA ARG A 78 2.92 8.39 13.10
C ARG A 78 2.55 9.55 12.17
N GLY A 79 1.24 9.75 11.98
CA GLY A 79 0.70 10.83 11.13
C GLY A 79 0.80 10.57 9.62
N THR A 80 1.25 9.39 9.20
CA THR A 80 1.29 8.98 7.78
C THR A 80 0.09 8.13 7.38
N LEU A 81 -0.11 7.96 6.07
CA LEU A 81 -1.11 7.02 5.54
C LEU A 81 -0.84 5.58 6.01
N ALA A 82 0.42 5.14 5.97
CA ALA A 82 0.82 3.81 6.46
C ALA A 82 0.40 3.58 7.93
N HIS A 83 0.46 4.61 8.77
CA HIS A 83 -0.02 4.53 10.15
C HIS A 83 -1.54 4.41 10.26
N SER A 84 -2.30 5.08 9.41
CA SER A 84 -3.76 4.89 9.34
C SER A 84 -4.14 3.50 8.87
N VAL A 85 -3.45 2.97 7.85
CA VAL A 85 -3.65 1.59 7.36
C VAL A 85 -3.30 0.58 8.45
N TRP A 86 -2.12 0.71 9.07
CA TRP A 86 -1.70 -0.17 10.17
C TRP A 86 -2.73 -0.16 11.31
N LYS A 87 -3.19 1.02 11.75
CA LYS A 87 -4.25 1.13 12.76
C LYS A 87 -5.55 0.47 12.36
N PHE A 88 -5.91 0.46 11.08
CA PHE A 88 -7.13 -0.18 10.60
C PHE A 88 -6.98 -1.71 10.58
N VAL A 89 -5.87 -2.23 10.04
CA VAL A 89 -5.68 -3.68 9.85
C VAL A 89 -5.24 -4.40 11.12
N CYS A 90 -4.50 -3.70 12.00
CA CYS A 90 -4.05 -4.18 13.30
C CYS A 90 -4.94 -3.68 14.46
N GLY A 91 -5.84 -2.72 14.21
CA GLY A 91 -6.77 -2.20 15.20
C GLY A 91 -7.76 -3.26 15.64
N LYS A 92 -7.50 -3.78 16.86
CA LYS A 92 -8.25 -4.73 17.70
C LYS A 92 -9.18 -5.75 17.03
N LYS A 93 -8.86 -7.01 17.34
CA LYS A 93 -9.79 -8.15 17.40
C LYS A 93 -11.08 -7.80 18.15
#